data_AF-A0A1J1IRK8-F1
#
_entry.id   AF-A0A1J1IRK8-F1
#
_cell.length_a   1.000
_cell.length_b   1.000
_cell.length_c   1.000
_cell.angle_alpha   90.00
_cell.angle_beta   90.00
_cell.angle_gamma   90.00
#
_symmetry.space_group_name_H-M   'P 1'
#
loop_
_entity.id
_entity.type
_entity.pdbx_description
1 polymer ?
#
loop_
_entity_poly.entity_id
_entity_poly.type
_entity_poly.pdbx_seq_one_letter_code
_entity_poly.pdbx_strand_id
1 'polypeptide(L)'
;MRMDNSSTSLPRFNKCCFFFGLRSGVLIFVSIEALFWGILSFVAVYSEVKYIRNTDIPEFTDDLERDWYYYLIFEHPRDTFNERVRTNLIVLNLVLAFIIVLYLIFTLLLIIGISKRSKCFFVPYLVFDVFFLILTLVLGIVGMFFRFQISKLCIFFFFIKFYFAVCVYSLFKSYSKKSSDRISIHSAASQHLTAVEESPTSSQKPGLGEAPLAVAV
;
A
#
# COMPACT_ATOMS: atom_id res chain seq x y z
N MET A 1 20.68 -31.86 -10.63
CA MET A 1 20.12 -30.82 -11.51
C MET A 1 19.70 -29.64 -10.65
N ARG A 2 20.55 -28.62 -10.52
CA ARG A 2 20.19 -27.36 -9.86
C ARG A 2 19.28 -26.61 -10.82
N MET A 3 18.01 -26.46 -10.48
CA MET A 3 17.18 -25.43 -11.11
C MET A 3 17.69 -24.09 -10.59
N ASP A 4 18.51 -23.43 -11.40
CA ASP A 4 18.73 -22.00 -11.23
C ASP A 4 17.37 -21.33 -11.39
N ASN A 5 16.81 -20.87 -10.27
CA ASN A 5 15.69 -19.96 -10.23
C ASN A 5 16.12 -18.71 -11.00
N SER A 6 15.88 -18.70 -12.32
CA SER A 6 15.87 -17.51 -13.14
C SER A 6 14.79 -16.62 -12.57
N SER A 7 15.16 -15.84 -11.57
CA SER A 7 14.31 -14.87 -10.93
C SER A 7 13.88 -13.91 -12.04
N THR A 8 12.66 -14.10 -12.54
CA THR A 8 11.96 -13.17 -13.40
C THR A 8 11.99 -11.82 -12.69
N SER A 9 12.95 -10.99 -13.11
CA SER A 9 13.27 -9.74 -12.46
C SER A 9 12.23 -8.72 -12.90
N LEU A 10 11.02 -8.85 -12.34
CA LEU A 10 10.00 -7.81 -12.45
C LEU A 10 10.66 -6.45 -12.14
N PRO A 11 10.31 -5.40 -12.90
CA PRO A 11 10.97 -4.10 -12.79
C PRO A 11 10.92 -3.62 -11.34
N ARG A 12 12.09 -3.34 -10.76
CA ARG A 12 12.22 -2.77 -9.43
C ARG A 12 12.44 -1.28 -9.56
N PHE A 13 11.45 -0.49 -9.16
CA PHE A 13 11.64 0.94 -9.02
C PHE A 13 12.48 1.22 -7.77
N ASN A 14 13.60 1.92 -7.94
CA ASN A 14 14.41 2.42 -6.81
C ASN A 14 13.97 3.83 -6.36
N LYS A 15 13.25 4.54 -7.23
CA LYS A 15 12.72 5.90 -6.99
C LYS A 15 11.23 5.92 -7.30
N CYS A 16 10.49 6.76 -6.56
CA CYS A 16 9.08 7.06 -6.80
C CYS A 16 8.98 8.52 -7.27
N CYS A 17 8.11 8.79 -8.25
CA CYS A 17 7.94 10.12 -8.85
C CYS A 17 9.24 10.74 -9.37
N PHE A 18 10.16 9.93 -9.91
CA PHE A 18 11.48 10.31 -10.47
C PHE A 18 12.51 10.93 -9.51
N PHE A 19 12.08 11.59 -8.43
CA PHE A 19 12.95 12.38 -7.56
C PHE A 19 13.16 11.78 -6.16
N PHE A 20 12.15 11.09 -5.61
CA PHE A 20 12.21 10.64 -4.22
C PHE A 20 12.64 9.18 -4.10
N GLY A 21 13.39 8.86 -3.05
CA GLY A 21 13.65 7.47 -2.68
C GLY A 21 12.32 6.73 -2.50
N LEU A 22 12.23 5.48 -2.98
CA LEU A 22 10.97 4.72 -3.07
C LEU A 22 10.12 4.78 -1.79
N ARG A 23 10.75 4.61 -0.61
CA ARG A 23 10.05 4.67 0.69
C ARG A 23 9.41 6.04 0.95
N SER A 24 10.20 7.11 0.83
CA SER A 24 9.75 8.47 1.12
C SER A 24 8.71 8.93 0.09
N GLY A 25 8.92 8.63 -1.19
CA GLY A 25 7.97 9.00 -2.24
C GLY A 25 6.64 8.28 -2.11
N VAL A 26 6.63 6.97 -1.82
CA VAL A 26 5.39 6.23 -1.54
C VAL A 26 4.69 6.79 -0.31
N LEU A 27 5.42 7.09 0.77
CA LEU A 27 4.83 7.65 1.99
C LEU A 27 4.18 9.02 1.74
N ILE A 28 4.87 9.92 1.04
CA ILE A 28 4.37 11.25 0.71
C ILE A 28 3.11 11.13 -0.15
N PHE A 29 3.18 10.34 -1.22
CA PHE A 29 2.05 10.19 -2.13
C PHE A 29 0.82 9.61 -1.42
N VAL A 30 0.99 8.49 -0.71
CA VAL A 30 -0.10 7.84 0.02
C VAL A 30 -0.71 8.78 1.07
N SER A 31 0.09 9.65 1.69
CA SER A 31 -0.41 10.65 2.63
C SER A 31 -1.20 11.76 1.95
N ILE A 32 -0.71 12.30 0.82
CA ILE A 32 -1.43 13.30 0.02
C ILE A 32 -2.74 12.73 -0.48
N GLU A 33 -2.70 11.50 -0.97
CA GLU A 33 -3.89 10.79 -1.44
C GLU A 33 -4.89 10.56 -0.31
N ALA A 34 -4.44 10.12 0.88
CA ALA A 34 -5.32 9.97 2.03
C ALA A 34 -5.98 11.29 2.45
N LEU A 35 -5.22 12.40 2.43
CA LEU A 35 -5.77 13.73 2.71
C LEU A 35 -6.82 14.14 1.67
N PHE A 36 -6.53 13.93 0.39
CA PHE A 36 -7.46 14.24 -0.69
C PHE A 36 -8.77 13.46 -0.54
N TRP A 37 -8.69 12.14 -0.34
CA TRP A 37 -9.87 11.31 -0.12
C TRP A 37 -10.60 11.65 1.19
N GLY A 38 -9.87 11.99 2.25
CA GLY A 38 -10.45 12.45 3.51
C GLY A 38 -11.27 13.73 3.35
N ILE A 39 -10.74 14.72 2.62
CA ILE A 39 -11.45 15.97 2.31
C ILE A 39 -12.70 15.67 1.46
N LEU A 40 -12.57 14.86 0.41
CA LEU A 40 -13.71 14.48 -0.42
C LEU A 40 -14.80 13.75 0.37
N SER A 41 -14.43 12.84 1.28
CA SER A 41 -15.39 12.15 2.13
C SER A 41 -16.07 13.10 3.11
N PHE A 42 -15.33 14.06 3.67
CA PHE A 42 -15.92 15.07 4.56
C PHE A 42 -16.94 15.94 3.81
N VAL A 43 -16.59 16.40 2.60
CA VAL A 43 -17.49 17.17 1.73
C VAL A 43 -18.73 16.34 1.37
N ALA A 44 -18.56 15.08 0.96
CA ALA A 44 -19.67 14.19 0.64
C ALA A 44 -20.64 14.03 1.82
N VAL A 45 -20.13 13.73 3.02
CA VAL A 45 -20.96 13.59 4.23
C VAL A 45 -21.61 14.92 4.62
N TYR A 46 -20.90 16.03 4.50
CA TYR A 46 -21.45 17.35 4.78
C TYR A 46 -22.61 17.69 3.84
N SER A 47 -22.43 17.46 2.52
CA SER A 47 -23.47 17.68 1.53
C SER A 47 -24.67 16.77 1.81
N GLU A 48 -24.47 15.49 2.16
CA GLU A 48 -25.55 14.58 2.58
C GLU A 48 -26.36 15.09 3.77
N VAL A 49 -25.69 15.56 4.84
CA VAL A 49 -26.38 16.13 6.01
C VAL A 49 -27.19 17.37 5.61
N LYS A 50 -26.66 18.20 4.71
CA LYS A 50 -27.38 19.35 4.17
C LYS A 50 -28.62 18.91 3.37
N TYR A 51 -28.51 17.87 2.54
CA TYR A 51 -29.62 17.36 1.73
C TYR A 51 -30.72 16.64 2.50
N ILE A 52 -30.39 16.00 3.62
CA ILE A 52 -31.40 15.41 4.51
C ILE A 52 -32.17 16.52 5.23
N ARG A 53 -31.49 17.62 5.58
CA ARG A 53 -32.12 18.76 6.26
C ARG A 53 -33.01 19.59 5.33
N ASN A 54 -32.63 19.75 4.06
CA ASN A 54 -33.42 20.49 3.07
C ASN A 54 -34.49 19.57 2.46
N THR A 55 -35.74 19.71 2.89
CA THR A 55 -36.89 18.96 2.36
C THR A 55 -37.43 19.52 1.04
N ASP A 56 -37.10 20.77 0.69
CA ASP A 56 -37.57 21.41 -0.54
C ASP A 56 -36.77 20.96 -1.77
N ILE A 57 -37.43 20.20 -2.65
CA ILE A 57 -36.87 19.66 -3.91
C ILE A 57 -36.29 20.74 -4.85
N PRO A 58 -36.89 21.94 -4.99
CA PRO A 58 -36.32 22.98 -5.85
C PRO A 58 -35.00 23.52 -5.30
N GLU A 59 -34.94 23.77 -3.99
CA GLU A 59 -33.71 24.24 -3.32
C GLU A 59 -32.61 23.17 -3.36
N PHE A 60 -33.00 21.89 -3.22
CA PHE A 60 -32.09 20.76 -3.42
C PHE A 60 -31.48 20.71 -4.82
N THR A 61 -32.27 20.97 -5.86
CA THR A 61 -31.80 20.95 -7.26
C THR A 61 -30.81 22.08 -7.51
N ASP A 62 -31.12 23.29 -7.04
CA ASP A 62 -30.26 24.47 -7.14
C ASP A 62 -28.93 24.29 -6.39
N ASP A 63 -28.97 23.68 -5.20
CA ASP A 63 -27.78 23.35 -4.41
C ASP A 63 -26.90 22.30 -5.12
N LEU A 64 -27.51 21.29 -5.74
CA LEU A 64 -26.80 20.20 -6.41
C LEU A 64 -26.11 20.67 -7.71
N GLU A 65 -26.75 21.54 -8.48
CA GLU A 65 -26.16 22.12 -9.70
C GLU A 65 -24.94 23.00 -9.40
N ARG A 66 -24.92 23.64 -8.22
CA ARG A 66 -23.81 24.51 -7.78
C ARG A 66 -22.72 23.76 -7.03
N ASP A 67 -22.98 22.54 -6.57
CA ASP A 67 -21.98 21.76 -5.81
C ASP A 67 -20.93 21.17 -6.76
N TRP A 68 -19.71 21.70 -6.65
CA TRP A 68 -18.54 21.27 -7.43
C TRP A 68 -18.26 19.77 -7.29
N TYR A 69 -18.61 19.17 -6.16
CA TYR A 69 -18.45 17.73 -5.92
C TYR A 69 -19.32 16.91 -6.87
N TYR A 70 -20.60 17.27 -7.00
CA TYR A 70 -21.52 16.59 -7.91
C TYR A 70 -21.20 16.87 -9.37
N TYR A 71 -20.74 18.08 -9.68
CA TYR A 71 -20.22 18.40 -11.00
C TYR A 71 -19.06 17.47 -11.38
N LEU A 72 -18.15 17.22 -10.44
CA LEU A 72 -16.98 16.36 -10.66
C LEU A 72 -17.35 14.86 -10.82
N ILE A 73 -18.42 14.39 -10.16
CA ILE A 73 -18.81 12.98 -10.15
C ILE A 73 -19.87 12.64 -11.20
N PHE A 74 -20.84 13.50 -11.44
CA PHE A 74 -22.03 13.17 -12.24
C PHE A 74 -22.12 13.94 -13.56
N GLU A 75 -21.24 14.93 -13.80
CA GLU A 75 -21.17 15.72 -15.04
C GLU A 75 -22.55 16.27 -15.47
N HIS A 76 -22.93 17.45 -14.97
CA HIS A 76 -24.22 18.14 -15.19
C HIS A 76 -25.46 17.23 -15.25
N PRO A 77 -26.23 17.10 -14.16
CA PRO A 77 -27.49 16.35 -14.19
C PRO A 77 -28.45 17.01 -15.19
N ARG A 78 -28.76 16.33 -16.30
CA ARG A 78 -29.65 16.85 -17.36
C ARG A 78 -31.12 16.52 -17.14
N ASP A 79 -31.44 15.72 -16.13
CA ASP A 79 -32.78 15.17 -15.93
C ASP A 79 -33.54 15.87 -14.81
N THR A 80 -34.86 15.88 -14.95
CA THR A 80 -35.80 16.36 -13.93
C THR A 80 -35.62 15.56 -12.64
N PHE A 81 -35.26 16.25 -11.55
CA PHE A 81 -35.08 15.62 -10.25
C PHE A 81 -36.41 15.06 -9.73
N ASN A 82 -36.44 13.75 -9.52
CA ASN A 82 -37.53 13.03 -8.90
C ASN A 82 -37.03 12.40 -7.58
N GLU A 83 -37.93 12.11 -6.64
CA GLU A 83 -37.61 11.50 -5.33
C GLU A 83 -36.79 10.21 -5.45
N ARG A 84 -36.98 9.46 -6.54
CA ARG A 84 -36.19 8.26 -6.83
C ARG A 84 -34.71 8.59 -7.12
N VAL A 85 -34.44 9.67 -7.84
CA VAL A 85 -33.06 10.12 -8.14
C VAL A 85 -32.40 10.61 -6.86
N ARG A 86 -33.11 11.39 -6.04
CA ARG A 86 -32.64 11.81 -4.71
C ARG A 86 -32.25 10.63 -3.84
N THR A 87 -33.13 9.63 -3.72
CA THR A 87 -32.86 8.42 -2.92
C THR A 87 -31.63 7.67 -3.44
N ASN A 88 -31.50 7.50 -4.76
CA ASN A 88 -30.36 6.83 -5.36
C ASN A 88 -29.03 7.58 -5.09
N LEU A 89 -29.04 8.91 -5.12
CA LEU A 89 -27.85 9.74 -4.83
C LEU A 89 -27.43 9.61 -3.36
N ILE A 90 -28.38 9.67 -2.42
CA ILE A 90 -28.10 9.47 -0.99
C ILE A 90 -27.47 8.10 -0.74
N VAL A 91 -28.04 7.04 -1.32
CA VAL A 91 -27.50 5.67 -1.18
C VAL A 91 -26.10 5.58 -1.80
N LEU A 92 -25.90 6.15 -2.98
CA LEU A 92 -24.60 6.14 -3.66
C LEU A 92 -23.52 6.86 -2.83
N ASN A 93 -23.84 8.02 -2.27
CA ASN A 93 -22.91 8.76 -1.43
C ASN A 93 -22.60 8.07 -0.11
N LEU A 94 -23.58 7.39 0.50
CA LEU A 94 -23.34 6.56 1.68
C LEU A 94 -22.37 5.41 1.37
N VAL A 95 -22.57 4.73 0.24
CA VAL A 95 -21.67 3.65 -0.22
C VAL A 95 -20.27 4.21 -0.51
N LEU A 96 -20.17 5.37 -1.15
CA LEU A 96 -18.91 6.02 -1.46
C LEU A 96 -18.18 6.46 -0.19
N ALA A 97 -18.88 7.04 0.78
CA ALA A 97 -18.32 7.40 2.08
C ALA A 97 -17.77 6.16 2.81
N PHE A 98 -18.52 5.04 2.82
CA PHE A 98 -18.06 3.78 3.40
C PHE A 98 -16.78 3.26 2.71
N ILE A 99 -16.75 3.27 1.39
CA ILE A 99 -15.57 2.92 0.59
C ILE A 99 -14.36 3.77 0.98
N ILE A 100 -14.54 5.09 1.11
CA ILE A 100 -13.45 5.99 1.47
C ILE A 100 -12.95 5.72 2.89
N VAL A 101 -13.85 5.47 3.86
CA VAL A 101 -13.46 5.09 5.23
C VAL A 101 -12.61 3.82 5.22
N LEU A 102 -13.01 2.79 4.47
CA LEU A 102 -12.20 1.58 4.31
C LEU A 102 -10.84 1.88 3.68
N TYR A 103 -10.81 2.72 2.63
CA TYR A 103 -9.58 3.15 1.98
C TYR A 103 -8.61 3.84 2.96
N LEU A 104 -9.13 4.72 3.82
CA LEU A 104 -8.33 5.39 4.85
C LEU A 104 -7.77 4.39 5.87
N ILE A 105 -8.56 3.42 6.32
CA ILE A 105 -8.08 2.36 7.23
C ILE A 105 -6.92 1.58 6.61
N PHE A 106 -7.08 1.10 5.36
CA PHE A 106 -6.01 0.37 4.67
C PHE A 106 -4.78 1.23 4.42
N THR A 107 -4.97 2.52 4.14
CA THR A 107 -3.88 3.48 3.97
C THR A 107 -3.11 3.67 5.27
N LEU A 108 -3.79 3.79 6.41
CA LEU A 108 -3.14 3.83 7.72
C LEU A 108 -2.35 2.56 8.01
N LEU A 109 -2.90 1.38 7.68
CA LEU A 109 -2.17 0.12 7.78
C LEU A 109 -0.90 0.14 6.92
N LEU A 110 -0.97 0.64 5.67
CA LEU A 110 0.21 0.78 4.82
C LEU A 110 1.25 1.71 5.45
N ILE A 111 0.85 2.87 5.97
CA ILE A 111 1.75 3.84 6.63
C ILE A 111 2.44 3.19 7.83
N ILE A 112 1.70 2.45 8.66
CA ILE A 112 2.25 1.67 9.78
C ILE A 112 3.23 0.60 9.26
N GLY A 113 2.88 -0.10 8.17
CA GLY A 113 3.73 -1.07 7.49
C GLY A 113 5.05 -0.48 7.01
N ILE A 114 5.01 0.69 6.38
CA ILE A 114 6.19 1.44 5.93
C ILE A 114 7.05 1.86 7.11
N SER A 115 6.42 2.30 8.21
CA SER A 115 7.12 2.77 9.42
C SER A 115 7.81 1.62 10.14
N LYS A 116 7.08 0.53 10.40
CA LYS A 116 7.58 -0.69 11.08
C LYS A 116 8.39 -1.62 10.17
N ARG A 117 8.46 -1.33 8.86
CA ARG A 117 9.07 -2.20 7.84
C ARG A 117 8.52 -3.64 7.87
N SER A 118 7.25 -3.80 8.22
CA SER A 118 6.59 -5.11 8.35
C SER A 118 5.71 -5.38 7.13
N LYS A 119 5.87 -6.57 6.54
CA LYS A 119 5.18 -7.00 5.31
C LYS A 119 3.69 -7.25 5.52
N CYS A 120 3.29 -7.69 6.71
CA CYS A 120 1.91 -8.10 6.99
C CYS A 120 0.91 -6.96 6.78
N PHE A 121 1.33 -5.71 6.99
CA PHE A 121 0.47 -4.54 6.83
C PHE A 121 0.37 -4.03 5.38
N PHE A 122 1.23 -4.49 4.47
CA PHE A 122 1.15 -4.12 3.04
C PHE A 122 0.09 -4.93 2.30
N VAL A 123 -0.10 -6.20 2.68
CA VAL A 123 -0.97 -7.13 1.93
C VAL A 123 -2.42 -6.64 1.88
N PRO A 124 -3.07 -6.23 2.99
CA PRO A 124 -4.44 -5.75 2.93
C PRO A 124 -4.61 -4.54 2.02
N TYR A 125 -3.69 -3.59 2.09
CA TYR A 125 -3.69 -2.42 1.21
C TYR A 125 -3.52 -2.81 -0.26
N LEU A 126 -2.55 -3.66 -0.59
CA LEU A 126 -2.30 -4.09 -1.96
C LEU A 126 -3.49 -4.84 -2.56
N VAL A 127 -4.14 -5.73 -1.79
CA VAL A 127 -5.34 -6.44 -2.23
C VAL A 127 -6.47 -5.45 -2.51
N PHE A 128 -6.67 -4.49 -1.61
CA PHE A 128 -7.68 -3.44 -1.78
C PHE A 128 -7.40 -2.57 -3.00
N ASP A 129 -6.16 -2.12 -3.19
CA ASP A 129 -5.75 -1.27 -4.31
C ASP A 129 -5.89 -1.98 -5.66
N VAL A 130 -5.56 -3.28 -5.75
CA VAL A 130 -5.81 -4.10 -6.94
C VAL A 130 -7.31 -4.22 -7.25
N PHE A 131 -8.15 -4.41 -6.22
CA PHE A 131 -9.59 -4.41 -6.40
C PHE A 131 -10.10 -3.08 -6.96
N PHE A 132 -9.63 -1.94 -6.43
CA PHE A 132 -9.97 -0.60 -6.94
C PHE A 132 -9.49 -0.36 -8.37
N LEU A 133 -8.31 -0.85 -8.72
CA LEU A 133 -7.79 -0.77 -10.09
C LEU A 133 -8.68 -1.53 -11.08
N ILE A 134 -9.08 -2.76 -10.73
CA ILE A 134 -9.99 -3.56 -11.56
C ILE A 134 -11.33 -2.85 -11.70
N LEU A 135 -11.90 -2.37 -10.59
CA LEU A 135 -13.17 -1.65 -10.61
C LEU A 135 -13.11 -0.40 -11.49
N THR A 136 -12.05 0.40 -11.35
CA THR A 136 -11.83 1.62 -12.15
C THR A 136 -11.67 1.30 -13.62
N LEU A 137 -10.97 0.22 -13.96
CA LEU A 137 -10.81 -0.24 -15.34
C LEU A 137 -12.16 -0.67 -15.95
N VAL A 138 -12.95 -1.45 -15.22
CA VAL A 138 -14.28 -1.90 -15.66
C VAL A 138 -15.19 -0.70 -15.89
N LEU A 139 -15.27 0.23 -14.93
CA LEU A 139 -16.07 1.46 -15.06
C LEU A 139 -15.59 2.34 -16.21
N GLY A 140 -14.28 2.45 -16.43
CA GLY A 140 -13.71 3.17 -17.56
C GLY A 140 -14.10 2.55 -18.90
N ILE A 141 -14.03 1.22 -19.03
CA ILE A 141 -14.45 0.49 -20.24
C ILE A 141 -15.94 0.68 -20.51
N VAL A 142 -16.77 0.45 -19.50
CA VAL A 142 -18.23 0.66 -19.60
C VAL A 142 -18.52 2.11 -20.00
N GLY A 143 -17.89 3.09 -19.34
CA GLY A 143 -18.05 4.50 -19.66
C GLY A 143 -17.62 4.87 -21.08
N MET A 144 -16.61 4.21 -21.64
CA MET A 144 -16.21 4.40 -23.05
C MET A 144 -17.31 3.93 -24.01
N PHE A 145 -17.96 2.79 -23.74
CA PHE A 145 -19.06 2.29 -24.57
C PHE A 145 -20.26 3.25 -24.58
N PHE A 146 -20.57 3.85 -23.42
CA PHE A 146 -21.66 4.81 -23.28
C PHE A 146 -21.26 6.27 -23.58
N ARG A 147 -20.01 6.52 -24.00
CA ARG A 147 -19.46 7.85 -24.34
C ARG A 147 -19.58 8.90 -23.22
N PHE A 148 -19.57 8.49 -21.95
CA PHE A 148 -19.53 9.43 -20.83
C PHE A 148 -18.13 10.08 -20.74
N GLN A 149 -18.00 11.38 -20.47
CA GLN A 149 -16.66 11.98 -20.34
C GLN A 149 -15.93 11.49 -19.09
N ILE A 150 -16.68 11.04 -18.08
CA ILE A 150 -16.15 10.39 -16.88
C ILE A 150 -15.21 9.22 -17.22
N SER A 151 -15.40 8.57 -18.38
CA SER A 151 -14.53 7.47 -18.83
C SER A 151 -13.09 7.92 -19.05
N LYS A 152 -12.87 9.13 -19.59
CA LYS A 152 -11.52 9.70 -19.75
C LYS A 152 -10.86 9.95 -18.40
N LEU A 153 -11.62 10.48 -17.44
CA LEU A 153 -11.17 10.73 -16.08
C LEU A 153 -10.78 9.41 -15.39
N CYS A 154 -11.63 8.39 -15.47
CA CYS A 154 -11.37 7.06 -14.91
C CYS A 154 -10.11 6.42 -15.50
N ILE A 155 -9.90 6.52 -16.82
CA ILE A 155 -8.69 5.98 -17.48
C ILE A 155 -7.43 6.71 -17.01
N PHE A 156 -7.48 8.03 -16.91
CA PHE A 156 -6.36 8.81 -16.38
C PHE A 156 -6.03 8.43 -14.93
N PHE A 157 -7.04 8.34 -14.07
CA PHE A 157 -6.87 7.89 -12.69
C PHE A 157 -6.35 6.46 -12.60
N PHE A 158 -6.78 5.57 -13.49
CA PHE A 158 -6.28 4.20 -13.57
C PHE A 158 -4.76 4.18 -13.79
N PHE A 159 -4.23 4.95 -14.75
CA PHE A 159 -2.78 4.98 -14.99
C PHE A 159 -1.99 5.53 -13.81
N ILE A 160 -2.49 6.59 -13.18
CA ILE A 160 -1.87 7.15 -11.97
C ILE A 160 -1.85 6.10 -10.86
N LYS A 161 -3.00 5.51 -10.56
CA LYS A 161 -3.11 4.50 -9.50
C LYS A 161 -2.28 3.26 -9.80
N PHE A 162 -2.26 2.80 -11.04
CA PHE A 162 -1.47 1.65 -11.46
C PHE A 162 0.02 1.89 -11.22
N TYR A 163 0.53 3.08 -11.58
CA TYR A 163 1.91 3.46 -11.30
C TYR A 163 2.23 3.38 -9.80
N PHE A 164 1.36 3.93 -8.95
CA PHE A 164 1.56 3.91 -7.50
C PHE A 164 1.44 2.51 -6.89
N ALA A 165 0.50 1.69 -7.37
CA ALA A 165 0.39 0.28 -6.98
C ALA A 165 1.70 -0.47 -7.25
N VAL A 166 2.33 -0.22 -8.40
CA VAL A 166 3.64 -0.80 -8.75
C VAL A 166 4.75 -0.27 -7.84
N CYS A 167 4.73 1.01 -7.44
CA CYS A 167 5.68 1.56 -6.46
C CYS A 167 5.51 0.93 -5.07
N VAL A 168 4.28 0.79 -4.58
CA VAL A 168 3.97 0.14 -3.29
C VAL A 168 4.38 -1.33 -3.33
N TYR A 169 4.10 -2.04 -4.42
CA TYR A 169 4.52 -3.43 -4.62
C TYR A 169 6.05 -3.56 -4.67
N SER A 170 6.74 -2.64 -5.34
CA SER A 170 8.21 -2.59 -5.37
C SER A 170 8.77 -2.41 -3.95
N LEU A 171 8.14 -1.57 -3.13
CA LEU A 171 8.52 -1.34 -1.74
C LEU A 171 8.29 -2.59 -0.88
N PHE A 172 7.13 -3.24 -1.02
CA PHE A 172 6.82 -4.52 -0.40
C PHE A 172 7.89 -5.58 -0.72
N LYS A 173 8.26 -5.73 -1.99
CA LYS A 173 9.29 -6.69 -2.43
C LYS A 173 10.67 -6.35 -1.85
N SER A 174 11.02 -5.06 -1.77
CA SER A 174 12.27 -4.59 -1.17
C SER A 174 12.37 -4.96 0.32
N TYR A 175 11.26 -4.85 1.06
CA TYR A 175 11.20 -5.28 2.46
C TYR A 175 11.20 -6.80 2.59
N SER A 176 10.70 -7.51 1.57
CA SER A 176 10.73 -8.96 1.58
C SER A 176 12.14 -9.54 1.57
N LYS A 177 12.99 -9.00 0.69
CA LYS A 177 14.36 -9.47 0.52
C LYS A 177 15.22 -9.22 1.78
N LYS A 178 15.13 -8.01 2.36
CA LYS A 178 15.92 -7.63 3.55
C LYS A 178 15.62 -8.50 4.78
N SER A 179 14.38 -8.97 4.92
CA SER A 179 14.00 -9.87 6.02
C SER A 179 14.60 -11.27 5.83
N SER A 180 14.67 -11.77 4.59
CA SER A 180 15.29 -13.07 4.29
C SER A 180 16.80 -13.06 4.56
N ASP A 181 17.49 -11.99 4.12
CA ASP A 181 18.94 -11.85 4.28
C ASP A 181 19.36 -11.77 5.76
N ARG A 182 18.55 -11.13 6.63
CA ARG A 182 18.81 -11.07 8.08
C ARG A 182 18.67 -12.43 8.76
N ILE A 183 17.68 -13.23 8.35
CA ILE A 183 17.45 -14.56 8.92
C ILE A 183 18.59 -15.50 8.53
N SER A 184 19.08 -15.44 7.29
CA SER A 184 20.24 -16.25 6.87
C SER A 184 21.52 -15.89 7.62
N ILE A 185 21.77 -14.60 7.88
CA ILE A 185 22.95 -14.16 8.64
C ILE A 185 22.87 -14.62 10.11
N HIS A 186 21.70 -14.48 10.75
CA HIS A 186 21.52 -14.95 12.12
C HIS A 186 21.65 -16.47 12.23
N SER A 187 21.09 -17.22 11.28
CA SER A 187 21.24 -18.68 11.22
C SER A 187 22.70 -19.10 11.05
N ALA A 188 23.46 -18.41 10.18
CA ALA A 188 24.88 -18.70 9.98
C ALA A 188 25.72 -18.36 11.22
N ALA A 189 25.43 -17.24 11.89
CA ALA A 189 26.11 -16.85 13.13
C ALA A 189 25.83 -17.83 14.29
N SER A 190 24.59 -18.33 14.42
CA SER A 190 24.24 -19.33 15.43
C SER A 190 24.91 -20.68 15.18
N GLN A 191 25.03 -21.12 13.91
CA GLN A 191 25.76 -22.35 13.58
C GLN A 191 27.27 -22.26 13.90
N HIS A 192 27.86 -21.08 13.72
CA HIS A 192 29.27 -20.85 14.00
C HIS A 192 29.59 -20.82 15.50
N LEU A 193 28.64 -20.44 16.35
CA LEU A 193 28.77 -20.48 17.81
C LEU A 193 28.70 -21.92 18.35
N THR A 194 27.81 -22.76 17.83
CA THR A 194 27.76 -24.19 18.19
C THR A 194 28.99 -24.98 17.74
N ALA A 195 29.63 -24.59 16.64
CA ALA A 195 30.85 -25.26 16.16
C ALA A 195 32.11 -24.92 16.98
N VAL A 196 32.11 -23.84 17.77
CA VAL A 196 33.24 -23.44 18.62
C VAL A 196 33.19 -24.13 20.00
N GLU A 197 32.02 -24.61 20.42
CA GLU A 197 31.84 -25.29 21.71
C GLU A 197 32.20 -26.79 21.66
N GLU A 198 32.36 -27.38 20.47
CA GLU A 198 32.78 -28.78 20.26
C GLU A 198 34.28 -28.94 19.93
N SER A 199 35.15 -28.05 20.40
CA SER A 199 36.60 -28.32 20.39
C SER A 199 37.01 -28.98 21.71
N PRO A 200 37.19 -30.31 21.77
CA PRO A 200 37.62 -30.97 22.99
C PRO A 200 39.06 -30.55 23.28
N THR A 201 39.24 -29.88 24.42
CA THR A 201 40.54 -29.64 25.04
C THR A 201 41.20 -30.98 25.37
N SER A 202 41.99 -31.50 24.44
CA SER A 202 42.90 -32.62 24.71
C SER A 202 43.99 -32.12 25.65
N SER A 203 43.80 -32.36 26.95
CA SER A 203 44.78 -32.19 28.01
C SER A 203 46.03 -33.03 27.69
N GLN A 204 47.09 -32.38 27.22
CA GLN A 204 48.39 -32.99 27.01
C GLN A 204 49.27 -32.71 28.23
N LYS A 205 49.52 -33.78 28.98
CA LYS A 205 50.26 -33.87 30.25
C LYS A 205 51.76 -33.55 30.04
N PRO A 206 52.43 -32.71 30.85
CA PRO A 206 53.87 -32.53 30.75
C PRO A 206 54.60 -33.71 31.40
N GLY A 207 55.51 -34.33 30.63
CA GLY A 207 56.44 -35.35 31.10
C GLY A 207 57.54 -34.73 31.96
N LEU A 208 57.63 -35.22 33.20
CA LEU A 208 58.69 -34.93 34.17
C LEU A 208 59.95 -35.69 33.72
N GLY A 209 60.94 -34.98 33.17
CA GLY A 209 62.23 -35.53 32.72
C GLY A 209 63.32 -35.20 33.73
N GLU A 210 63.97 -36.25 34.23
CA GLU A 210 64.97 -36.31 35.29
C GLU A 210 66.28 -35.56 34.96
N ALA A 211 66.91 -34.98 35.98
CA ALA A 211 68.27 -34.45 35.91
C ALA A 211 69.27 -35.50 36.44
N PRO A 212 70.36 -35.84 35.72
CA PRO A 212 71.41 -36.67 36.26
C PRO A 212 72.50 -35.84 36.97
N LEU A 213 72.89 -36.37 38.12
CA LEU A 213 73.98 -35.97 39.00
C LEU A 213 75.26 -36.73 38.62
N ALA A 214 76.36 -36.03 38.29
CA ALA A 214 77.76 -36.54 38.28
C ALA A 214 78.67 -35.29 38.15
N VAL A 215 79.41 -34.80 39.16
CA VAL A 215 80.57 -35.31 39.92
C VAL A 215 81.87 -35.48 39.09
N ALA A 216 82.87 -34.67 39.47
CA ALA A 216 84.34 -34.72 39.27
C ALA A 216 84.85 -34.57 37.82
N VAL A 217 85.88 -33.77 37.53
CA VAL A 217 87.21 -33.62 38.19
C VAL A 217 87.64 -32.17 38.28
#